data_AF-A0A5N3ZZK7-F1
#
_entry.id   AF-A0A5N3ZZK7-F1
#
_cell.length_a   1.000
_cell.length_b   1.000
_cell.length_c   1.000
_cell.angle_alpha   90.00
_cell.angle_beta   90.00
_cell.angle_gamma   90.00
#
_symmetry.space_group_name_H-M   'P 1'
#
loop_
_entity.id
_entity.type
_entity.pdbx_description
1 polymer ?
#
loop_
_entity_poly.entity_id
_entity_poly.type
_entity_poly.pdbx_seq_one_letter_code
_entity_poly.pdbx_strand_id
1 'polypeptide(L)'
;KDQTRSEKNADKESGKVVVVFDLQAILPCPIGNASGFYYVYKLNTFNLTMFELQKNQAYCYLWHEAEANRGANEIGSCVWNYLTKLHENHLNSKGKL
;
A
#
# COMPACT_ATOMS: atom_id res chain seq x y z
N LYS A 1 -9.40 8.24 20.64
CA LYS A 1 -9.54 8.80 19.27
C LYS A 1 -8.74 10.10 19.13
N ASP A 2 -8.82 11.02 20.09
CA ASP A 2 -8.10 12.30 20.03
C ASP A 2 -6.58 12.15 20.19
N GLN A 3 -6.11 11.21 21.02
CA GLN A 3 -4.67 10.92 21.20
C GLN A 3 -4.00 10.50 19.89
N THR A 4 -4.60 9.55 19.15
CA THR A 4 -4.10 9.09 17.84
C THR A 4 -4.04 10.22 16.81
N ARG A 5 -4.93 11.22 16.90
CA ARG A 5 -4.92 12.37 16.00
C ARG A 5 -3.80 13.36 16.35
N SER A 6 -3.52 13.53 17.65
CA SER A 6 -2.41 14.33 18.14
C SER A 6 -1.05 13.73 17.73
N GLU A 7 -0.88 12.42 17.92
CA GLU A 7 0.34 11.69 17.53
C GLU A 7 0.60 11.79 16.02
N LYS A 8 -0.43 11.60 15.19
CA LYS A 8 -0.30 11.77 13.73
C LYS A 8 0.12 13.17 13.31
N ASN A 9 -0.29 14.21 14.04
CA ASN A 9 0.14 15.58 13.76
C ASN A 9 1.60 15.79 14.16
N ALA A 10 2.01 15.26 15.32
CA ALA A 10 3.41 15.29 15.75
C ALA A 10 4.33 14.56 14.75
N ASP A 11 3.90 13.42 14.22
CA ASP A 11 4.67 12.65 13.23
C ASP A 11 4.90 13.40 11.91
N LYS A 12 3.95 14.25 11.51
CA LYS A 12 4.09 15.11 10.32
C LYS A 12 5.19 16.17 10.50
N GLU A 13 5.38 16.65 11.72
CA GLU A 13 6.33 17.73 12.04
C GLU A 13 7.72 17.21 12.42
N SER A 14 7.88 15.89 12.61
CA SER A 14 9.10 15.26 13.13
C SER A 14 10.33 15.28 12.20
N GLY A 15 10.19 15.75 10.95
CA GLY A 15 11.25 15.74 9.93
C GLY A 15 11.67 14.34 9.46
N LYS A 16 11.02 13.29 9.95
CA LYS A 16 11.19 11.90 9.51
C LYS A 16 10.18 11.57 8.42
N VAL A 17 10.47 10.55 7.60
CA VAL A 17 9.49 9.94 6.70
C VAL A 17 8.72 8.90 7.51
N VAL A 18 7.42 9.10 7.69
CA VAL A 18 6.53 8.20 8.43
C VAL A 18 5.48 7.65 7.48
N VAL A 19 5.48 6.33 7.34
CA VAL A 19 4.59 5.61 6.43
C VAL A 19 3.81 4.59 7.23
N VAL A 20 2.50 4.57 7.03
CA VAL A 20 1.60 3.57 7.59
C VAL A 20 1.12 2.69 6.47
N PHE A 21 1.12 1.38 6.66
CA PHE A 21 0.58 0.45 5.68
C PHE A 21 -0.42 -0.51 6.30
N ASP A 22 -1.41 -0.90 5.50
CA ASP A 22 -2.44 -1.86 5.88
C ASP A 22 -2.80 -2.76 4.70
N LEU A 23 -3.00 -4.05 4.99
CA LEU A 23 -3.39 -5.06 4.00
C LEU A 23 -4.90 -5.25 4.05
N GLN A 24 -5.57 -4.90 2.95
CA GLN A 24 -7.02 -4.99 2.85
C GLN A 24 -7.51 -6.45 2.93
N ALA A 25 -8.79 -6.61 3.30
CA ALA A 25 -9.51 -7.87 3.09
C ALA A 25 -9.47 -8.29 1.61
N ILE A 26 -9.50 -9.61 1.38
CA ILE A 26 -9.44 -10.19 0.04
C ILE A 26 -10.57 -9.66 -0.84
N LEU A 27 -10.23 -9.24 -2.06
CA LEU A 27 -11.14 -8.71 -3.06
C LEU A 27 -11.42 -9.79 -4.12
N PRO A 28 -12.58 -10.49 -4.06
CA PRO A 28 -12.92 -11.46 -5.10
C PRO A 28 -13.30 -10.75 -6.41
N CYS A 29 -12.71 -11.19 -7.52
CA CYS A 29 -12.97 -10.68 -8.87
C CYS A 29 -13.33 -11.83 -9.83
N PRO A 30 -14.32 -11.67 -10.74
CA PRO A 30 -15.09 -10.46 -10.99
C PRO A 30 -16.19 -10.22 -9.95
N ILE A 31 -16.63 -8.97 -9.81
CA ILE A 31 -17.77 -8.58 -8.97
C ILE A 31 -19.02 -8.61 -9.85
N GLY A 32 -20.08 -9.29 -9.44
CA GLY A 32 -21.38 -9.06 -10.06
C GLY A 32 -22.54 -9.82 -9.44
N ASN A 33 -23.71 -9.63 -10.05
CA ASN A 33 -25.00 -10.01 -9.47
C ASN A 33 -25.13 -11.54 -9.35
N ALA A 34 -25.62 -11.99 -8.20
CA ALA A 34 -25.52 -13.36 -7.67
C ALA A 34 -25.97 -14.49 -8.63
N SER A 35 -26.77 -14.22 -9.66
CA SER A 35 -27.28 -15.23 -10.59
C SER A 35 -26.28 -15.67 -11.68
N GLY A 36 -25.35 -14.81 -12.11
CA GLY A 36 -24.37 -15.15 -13.15
C GLY A 36 -23.05 -15.74 -12.65
N PHE A 37 -22.76 -15.56 -11.35
CA PHE A 37 -21.46 -15.87 -10.75
C PHE A 37 -21.35 -17.25 -10.11
N TYR A 38 -22.42 -18.05 -10.14
CA TYR A 38 -22.38 -19.40 -9.59
C TYR A 38 -21.38 -20.32 -10.33
N TYR A 39 -21.12 -20.04 -11.61
CA TYR A 39 -20.27 -20.87 -12.47
C TYR A 39 -18.90 -20.25 -12.82
N VAL A 40 -18.58 -19.07 -12.29
CA VAL A 40 -17.31 -18.38 -12.58
C VAL A 40 -16.40 -18.46 -11.36
N TYR A 41 -15.15 -18.88 -11.57
CA TYR A 41 -14.13 -18.87 -10.53
C TYR A 41 -13.85 -17.43 -10.07
N LYS A 42 -13.89 -17.21 -8.75
CA LYS A 42 -13.54 -15.94 -8.14
C LYS A 42 -12.03 -15.90 -7.93
N LEU A 43 -11.36 -15.00 -8.63
CA LEU A 43 -9.96 -14.69 -8.46
C LEU A 43 -9.78 -13.83 -7.19
N ASN A 44 -8.92 -14.28 -6.28
CA ASN A 44 -8.56 -13.47 -5.12
C ASN A 44 -7.57 -12.37 -5.51
N THR A 45 -7.97 -11.12 -5.31
CA THR A 45 -7.12 -9.94 -5.48
C THR A 45 -6.74 -9.38 -4.12
N PHE A 46 -5.48 -8.97 -3.98
CA PHE A 46 -4.90 -8.42 -2.76
C PHE A 46 -4.52 -6.96 -2.99
N ASN A 47 -4.71 -6.14 -1.96
CA ASN A 47 -4.38 -4.72 -1.98
C ASN A 47 -3.62 -4.35 -0.70
N LEU A 48 -2.35 -3.97 -0.84
CA LEU A 48 -1.57 -3.38 0.23
C LEU A 48 -1.50 -1.86 0.02
N THR A 49 -2.07 -1.14 0.97
CA THR A 49 -2.10 0.32 0.95
C THR A 49 -0.98 0.87 1.81
N MET A 50 -0.23 1.84 1.30
CA MET A 50 0.80 2.57 2.03
C MET A 50 0.51 4.06 1.97
N PHE A 51 0.54 4.73 3.12
CA PHE A 51 0.24 6.14 3.24
C PHE A 51 1.40 6.89 3.89
N GLU A 52 1.98 7.83 3.15
CA GLU A 52 3.05 8.71 3.62
C GLU A 52 2.44 9.96 4.25
N LEU A 53 2.65 10.12 5.56
CA LEU A 53 2.01 11.18 6.36
C LEU A 53 2.47 12.58 5.98
N GLN A 54 3.76 12.75 5.64
CA GLN A 54 4.37 14.05 5.35
C GLN A 54 3.92 14.59 3.98
N LYS A 55 3.95 13.75 2.95
CA LYS A 55 3.54 14.14 1.59
C LYS A 55 2.04 14.02 1.34
N ASN A 56 1.31 13.41 2.28
CA ASN A 56 -0.12 13.12 2.13
C ASN A 56 -0.39 12.30 0.86
N GLN A 57 0.49 11.33 0.56
CA GLN A 57 0.44 10.49 -0.63
C GLN A 57 0.11 9.04 -0.27
N ALA A 58 -0.76 8.43 -1.06
CA ALA A 58 -1.14 7.03 -0.94
C ALA A 58 -0.58 6.22 -2.12
N TYR A 59 -0.09 5.02 -1.82
CA TYR A 59 0.39 4.04 -2.78
C TYR A 59 -0.41 2.75 -2.59
N CYS A 60 -0.98 2.23 -3.67
CA CYS A 60 -1.71 0.97 -3.67
C CYS A 60 -0.92 -0.07 -4.45
N TYR A 61 -0.55 -1.17 -3.80
CA TYR A 61 0.06 -2.34 -4.43
C TYR A 61 -1.03 -3.39 -4.61
N LEU A 62 -1.48 -3.55 -5.85
CA LEU A 62 -2.49 -4.54 -6.23
C LEU A 62 -1.82 -5.71 -6.93
N TRP A 63 -2.20 -6.93 -6.54
CA TRP A 63 -1.82 -8.15 -7.24
C TRP A 63 -2.90 -9.22 -7.04
N HIS A 64 -2.93 -10.22 -7.89
CA HIS A 64 -3.88 -11.33 -7.77
C HIS A 64 -3.18 -12.65 -7.39
N GLU A 65 -3.95 -13.64 -6.92
CA GLU A 65 -3.40 -14.92 -6.44
C GLU A 65 -2.62 -15.72 -7.50
N ALA A 66 -2.87 -15.49 -8.79
CA ALA A 66 -2.07 -16.09 -9.86
C ALA A 66 -0.72 -15.38 -10.12
N GLU A 67 -0.49 -14.19 -9.55
CA GLU A 67 0.78 -13.47 -9.64
C GLU A 67 1.67 -13.78 -8.43
N ALA A 68 1.11 -13.70 -7.23
CA ALA A 68 1.83 -13.94 -5.99
C ALA A 68 0.89 -14.29 -4.83
N ASN A 69 1.46 -14.78 -3.72
CA ASN A 69 0.69 -15.15 -2.54
C ASN A 69 0.34 -13.92 -1.67
N ARG A 70 -0.31 -14.15 -0.53
CA ARG A 70 -0.67 -13.11 0.45
C ARG A 70 0.24 -13.19 1.69
N GLY A 71 1.54 -13.39 1.48
CA GLY A 71 2.51 -13.66 2.53
C GLY A 71 3.39 -12.46 2.90
N ALA A 72 4.30 -12.69 3.85
CA ALA A 72 5.27 -11.70 4.28
C ALA A 72 6.26 -11.32 3.15
N ASN A 73 6.53 -12.23 2.21
CA ASN A 73 7.44 -11.98 1.09
C ASN A 73 6.87 -10.94 0.12
N GLU A 74 5.57 -11.03 -0.18
CA GLU A 74 4.89 -10.08 -1.06
C GLU A 74 4.80 -8.70 -0.40
N ILE A 75 4.46 -8.66 0.88
CA ILE A 75 4.45 -7.41 1.66
C ILE A 75 5.86 -6.80 1.71
N GLY A 76 6.88 -7.62 2.00
CA GLY A 76 8.28 -7.20 2.03
C GLY A 76 8.75 -6.66 0.68
N SER A 77 8.33 -7.26 -0.43
CA SER A 77 8.63 -6.79 -1.78
C SER A 77 7.99 -5.43 -2.06
N CYS A 78 6.76 -5.19 -1.60
CA CYS A 78 6.11 -3.88 -1.71
C CYS A 78 6.83 -2.82 -0.88
N VAL A 79 7.23 -3.14 0.36
CA VAL A 79 8.00 -2.24 1.23
C VAL A 79 9.36 -1.93 0.60
N TRP A 80 10.05 -2.93 0.07
CA TRP A 80 11.31 -2.75 -0.64
C TRP A 80 11.17 -1.86 -1.87
N ASN A 81 10.11 -2.05 -2.67
CA ASN A 81 9.81 -1.20 -3.82
C ASN A 81 9.59 0.25 -3.40
N TYR A 82 8.85 0.48 -2.32
CA TYR A 82 8.65 1.81 -1.76
C TYR A 82 9.97 2.47 -1.32
N LEU A 83 10.81 1.75 -0.57
CA LEU A 83 12.11 2.25 -0.10
C LEU A 83 13.06 2.58 -1.26
N THR A 84 13.05 1.76 -2.31
CA THR A 84 13.86 2.00 -3.51
C THR A 84 13.43 3.29 -4.22
N LYS A 85 12.11 3.47 -4.42
CA LYS A 85 11.56 4.72 -4.97
C LYS A 85 11.86 5.93 -4.10
N LEU A 86 11.80 5.78 -2.78
CA LEU A 86 12.15 6.83 -1.84
C LEU A 86 13.62 7.24 -2.01
N HIS A 87 14.52 6.26 -2.12
CA HIS A 87 15.94 6.49 -2.36
C HIS A 87 16.20 7.23 -3.68
N GLU A 88 15.59 6.78 -4.78
CA GLU A 88 15.68 7.43 -6.09
C GLU A 88 15.21 8.88 -6.05
N ASN A 89 14.08 9.15 -5.39
CA ASN A 89 13.57 10.50 -5.21
C ASN A 89 14.54 11.40 -4.41
N HIS A 90 15.20 10.84 -3.39
CA HIS A 90 16.23 11.56 -2.64
C HIS A 90 17.46 11.88 -3.50
N LEU A 91 17.91 10.97 -4.36
CA LEU A 91 19.02 11.20 -5.29
C LEU A 91 18.68 12.29 -6.32
N ASN A 92 17.50 12.20 -6.93
CA ASN A 92 17.01 13.17 -7.91
C ASN A 92 16.88 14.59 -7.33
N SER A 93 16.56 14.70 -6.03
CA SER A 93 16.54 15.99 -5.33
C SER A 93 17.92 16.59 -5.09
N LYS A 94 18.98 15.78 -5.03
CA LYS A 94 20.37 16.23 -4.81
C LYS A 94 21.11 16.53 -6.12
N GLY A 95 20.73 15.89 -7.22
CA GLY A 95 21.32 16.10 -8.55
C GLY A 95 20.79 17.34 -9.29
N LYS A 96 20.06 18.24 -8.62
CA LYS A 96 19.48 19.47 -9.18
C LYS A 96 20.29 20.75 -8.87
N LEU A 97 21.57 20.61 -8.51
CA LEU A 97 22.54 21.70 -8.38
C LEU A 97 23.48 21.73 -9.58
#